data_AF-A0A7J0G5M3-F1
#
_entry.id   AF-A0A7J0G5M3-F1
#
_cell.length_a   1.000
_cell.length_b   1.000
_cell.length_c   1.000
_cell.angle_alpha   90.00
_cell.angle_beta   90.00
_cell.angle_gamma   90.00
#
_symmetry.space_group_name_H-M   'P 1'
#
loop_
_entity.id
_entity.type
_entity.pdbx_description
1 polymer ?
#
loop_
_entity_poly.entity_id
_entity_poly.type
_entity_poly.pdbx_seq_one_letter_code
_entity_poly.pdbx_strand_id
1 'polypeptide(L)'
;MISSLHEWLADPAIGNNPILRLIAGIIFMHEQDYNEALKHTNVGGTMDLSDYAEKQLRTMQQIDEDHTLTQLANAWLNLAVDAKDPETLANLVVCSLHLGKSSSRYLNQLKLSHPDHMLIKRSSAAEESFDRAVQTIA
;
A
#
# COMPACT_ATOMS: atom_id res chain seq x y z
N MET A 1 -18.38 -21.76 8.52
CA MET A 1 -17.81 -21.66 7.16
C MET A 1 -16.28 -21.62 7.23
N ILE A 2 -15.69 -20.68 7.97
CA ILE A 2 -14.23 -20.58 8.19
C ILE A 2 -13.63 -21.85 8.83
N SER A 3 -14.33 -22.47 9.79
CA SER A 3 -13.85 -23.70 10.47
C SER A 3 -13.65 -24.89 9.52
N SER A 4 -14.60 -25.11 8.60
CA SER A 4 -14.50 -26.14 7.56
C SER A 4 -13.39 -25.85 6.55
N LEU A 5 -13.13 -24.57 6.33
CA LEU A 5 -12.11 -24.09 5.40
C LEU A 5 -10.69 -24.28 5.97
N HIS A 6 -10.51 -24.06 7.27
CA HIS A 6 -9.27 -24.44 7.98
C HIS A 6 -9.03 -25.95 7.96
N GLU A 7 -10.08 -26.76 8.11
CA GLU A 7 -9.98 -28.22 8.06
C GLU A 7 -9.50 -28.71 6.68
N TRP A 8 -9.99 -28.10 5.60
CA TRP A 8 -9.55 -28.41 4.23
C TRP A 8 -8.15 -27.87 3.88
N LEU A 9 -7.75 -26.73 4.45
CA LEU A 9 -6.40 -26.19 4.29
C LEU A 9 -5.35 -26.96 5.12
N ALA A 10 -5.76 -27.60 6.22
CA ALA A 10 -4.92 -28.45 7.03
C ALA A 10 -4.65 -29.83 6.42
N ASP A 11 -5.49 -30.27 5.47
CA ASP A 11 -5.31 -31.53 4.75
C ASP A 11 -4.13 -31.44 3.76
N PRO A 12 -3.05 -32.23 3.92
CA PRO A 12 -1.89 -32.20 3.02
C PRO A 12 -2.21 -32.57 1.57
N ALA A 13 -3.28 -33.33 1.32
CA ALA A 13 -3.67 -33.78 -0.01
C ALA A 13 -4.41 -32.70 -0.81
N ILE A 14 -5.08 -31.76 -0.13
CA ILE A 14 -6.00 -30.80 -0.76
C ILE A 14 -5.59 -29.35 -0.47
N GLY A 15 -5.01 -29.08 0.69
CA GLY A 15 -4.58 -27.76 1.15
C GLY A 15 -3.44 -27.14 0.33
N ASN A 16 -2.77 -27.92 -0.53
CA ASN A 16 -1.79 -27.42 -1.49
C ASN A 16 -2.39 -27.06 -2.86
N ASN A 17 -3.70 -27.24 -3.04
CA ASN A 17 -4.38 -26.91 -4.28
C ASN A 17 -4.45 -25.37 -4.47
N PRO A 18 -3.95 -24.84 -5.60
CA PRO A 18 -3.90 -23.39 -5.84
C PRO A 18 -5.27 -22.73 -5.93
N ILE A 19 -6.28 -23.45 -6.43
CA ILE A 19 -7.66 -22.96 -6.54
C ILE A 19 -8.28 -22.86 -5.15
N LEU A 20 -8.06 -23.87 -4.29
CA LEU A 20 -8.54 -23.87 -2.91
C LEU A 20 -7.91 -22.73 -2.10
N ARG A 21 -6.60 -22.49 -2.27
CA ARG A 21 -5.88 -21.38 -1.62
C ARG A 21 -6.35 -20.01 -2.09
N LEU A 22 -6.69 -19.87 -3.37
CA LEU A 22 -7.26 -18.63 -3.90
C LEU A 22 -8.64 -18.35 -3.31
N ILE A 23 -9.53 -19.36 -3.30
CA ILE A 23 -10.88 -19.25 -2.72
C ILE A 23 -10.78 -18.94 -1.22
N ALA A 24 -9.87 -19.59 -0.51
CA ALA A 24 -9.56 -19.31 0.89
C ALA A 24 -9.13 -17.86 1.11
N GLY A 25 -8.15 -17.38 0.33
CA GLY A 25 -7.66 -16.00 0.41
C GLY A 25 -8.75 -14.96 0.18
N ILE A 26 -9.65 -15.19 -0.78
CA ILE A 26 -10.78 -14.30 -1.08
C ILE A 26 -11.78 -14.27 0.09
N ILE A 27 -12.11 -15.43 0.67
CA ILE A 27 -13.03 -15.53 1.81
C ILE A 27 -12.42 -14.84 3.04
N PHE A 28 -11.14 -15.08 3.34
CA PHE A 28 -10.47 -14.40 4.46
C PHE A 28 -10.34 -12.89 4.26
N MET A 29 -10.15 -12.41 3.02
CA MET A 29 -10.20 -10.98 2.70
C MET A 29 -11.57 -10.36 2.99
N HIS A 30 -12.65 -11.07 2.66
CA HIS A 30 -14.02 -10.59 2.89
C HIS A 30 -14.36 -10.52 4.40
N GLU A 31 -13.75 -11.40 5.21
CA GLU A 31 -13.91 -11.45 6.66
C GLU A 31 -13.00 -10.47 7.42
N GLN A 32 -12.26 -9.60 6.71
CA GLN A 32 -11.26 -8.67 7.26
C GLN A 32 -10.11 -9.35 8.03
N ASP A 33 -9.94 -10.67 7.86
CA ASP A 33 -8.80 -11.41 8.42
C ASP A 33 -7.65 -11.44 7.42
N TYR A 34 -7.01 -10.27 7.28
CA TYR A 34 -5.95 -10.04 6.32
C TYR A 34 -4.69 -10.90 6.61
N ASN A 35 -4.49 -11.33 7.85
CA ASN A 35 -3.32 -12.13 8.23
C ASN A 35 -3.43 -13.57 7.70
N GLU A 36 -4.59 -14.21 7.84
CA GLU A 36 -4.83 -15.55 7.28
C GLU A 36 -4.96 -15.51 5.75
N ALA A 37 -5.57 -14.45 5.19
CA ALA A 37 -5.61 -14.24 3.74
C ALA A 37 -4.20 -14.18 3.13
N LEU A 38 -3.30 -13.42 3.77
CA LEU A 38 -1.92 -13.24 3.31
C LEU A 38 -1.11 -14.54 3.41
N LYS A 39 -1.27 -15.33 4.49
CA LYS A 39 -0.61 -16.63 4.65
C LYS A 39 -0.98 -17.64 3.58
N HIS A 40 -2.25 -17.66 3.17
CA HIS A 40 -2.75 -18.61 2.19
C HIS A 40 -2.55 -18.18 0.74
N THR A 41 -2.33 -16.88 0.49
CA THR A 41 -1.96 -16.34 -0.82
C THR A 41 -0.45 -16.20 -1.02
N ASN A 42 0.37 -16.19 0.05
CA ASN A 42 1.82 -16.09 -0.04
C ASN A 42 2.54 -16.78 1.14
N VAL A 43 3.56 -17.61 0.84
CA VAL A 43 4.37 -18.34 1.82
C VAL A 43 5.43 -17.45 2.50
N GLY A 44 5.52 -16.15 2.20
CA GLY A 44 6.60 -15.29 2.69
C GLY A 44 6.15 -13.97 3.28
N GLY A 45 6.20 -13.88 4.61
CA GLY A 45 6.71 -12.75 5.41
C GLY A 45 6.08 -11.36 5.28
N THR A 46 6.02 -10.66 6.41
CA THR A 46 5.71 -9.22 6.54
C THR A 46 6.70 -8.39 5.73
N MET A 47 6.36 -8.09 4.49
CA MET A 47 7.07 -7.16 3.62
C MET A 47 6.01 -6.22 3.05
N ASP A 48 6.32 -4.92 3.01
CA ASP A 48 5.36 -3.89 2.62
C ASP A 48 4.65 -4.28 1.32
N LEU A 49 3.31 -4.30 1.36
CA LEU A 49 2.44 -4.79 0.28
C LEU A 49 2.77 -4.12 -1.07
N SER A 50 3.29 -2.89 -1.03
CA SER A 50 3.79 -2.14 -2.20
C SER A 50 5.00 -2.79 -2.86
N ASP A 51 5.99 -3.23 -2.08
CA ASP A 51 7.23 -3.81 -2.61
C ASP A 51 6.96 -5.18 -3.22
N TYR A 52 6.05 -5.94 -2.61
CA TYR A 52 5.61 -7.22 -3.16
C TYR A 52 4.82 -7.04 -4.46
N ALA A 53 3.88 -6.11 -4.49
CA ALA A 53 3.09 -5.83 -5.68
C ALA A 53 3.96 -5.33 -6.84
N GLU A 54 5.00 -4.52 -6.56
CA GLU A 54 5.97 -4.11 -7.57
C GLU A 54 6.81 -5.28 -8.08
N LYS A 55 7.27 -6.17 -7.18
CA LYS A 55 8.03 -7.37 -7.57
C LYS A 55 7.20 -8.33 -8.42
N GLN A 56 5.95 -8.58 -8.05
CA GLN A 56 5.04 -9.43 -8.82
C GLN A 56 4.73 -8.82 -10.19
N LEU A 57 4.53 -7.50 -10.26
CA LEU A 57 4.32 -6.81 -11.53
C LEU A 57 5.54 -6.96 -12.47
N ARG A 58 6.78 -6.89 -11.95
CA ARG A 58 7.98 -7.14 -12.77
C ARG A 58 8.01 -8.56 -13.33
N THR A 59 7.57 -9.55 -12.56
CA THR A 59 7.42 -10.92 -13.06
C THR A 59 6.34 -11.00 -14.14
N MET A 60 5.21 -10.32 -13.98
CA MET A 60 4.16 -10.26 -15.02
C MET A 60 4.67 -9.62 -16.32
N GLN A 61 5.43 -8.52 -16.22
CA GLN A 61 6.06 -7.84 -17.36
C GLN A 61 7.08 -8.72 -18.10
N GLN A 62 7.85 -9.54 -17.38
CA GLN A 62 8.80 -10.47 -17.99
C GLN A 62 8.12 -11.60 -18.79
N ILE A 63 6.89 -11.95 -18.42
CA ILE A 63 6.11 -12.97 -19.12
C ILE A 63 5.46 -12.35 -20.35
N ASP A 64 4.72 -11.25 -20.16
CA ASP A 64 4.03 -10.53 -21.22
C ASP A 64 3.64 -9.12 -20.73
N GLU A 65 4.36 -8.11 -21.22
CA GLU A 65 4.15 -6.71 -20.83
C GLU A 65 2.86 -6.10 -21.41
N ASP A 66 2.44 -6.57 -22.59
CA ASP A 66 1.26 -6.07 -23.31
C ASP A 66 -0.03 -6.79 -22.87
N HIS A 67 0.09 -7.83 -22.05
CA HIS A 67 -1.06 -8.54 -21.52
C HIS A 67 -1.96 -7.60 -20.72
N THR A 68 -3.28 -7.67 -20.96
CA THR A 68 -4.30 -6.82 -20.30
C THR A 68 -4.24 -6.89 -18.77
N LEU A 69 -3.97 -8.07 -18.20
CA LEU A 69 -3.77 -8.22 -16.75
C LEU A 69 -2.51 -7.52 -16.24
N THR A 70 -1.42 -7.54 -17.02
CA THR A 70 -0.17 -6.83 -16.67
C THR A 70 -0.40 -5.32 -16.71
N GLN A 71 -1.10 -4.82 -17.73
CA GLN A 71 -1.46 -3.40 -17.83
C GLN A 71 -2.41 -2.95 -16.71
N LEU A 72 -3.42 -3.77 -16.36
CA LEU A 72 -4.30 -3.50 -15.22
C LEU A 72 -3.53 -3.49 -13.90
N ALA A 73 -2.68 -4.48 -13.65
CA ALA A 73 -1.83 -4.50 -12.46
C ALA A 73 -0.92 -3.27 -12.38
N ASN A 74 -0.37 -2.82 -13.51
CA ASN A 74 0.39 -1.58 -13.64
C ASN A 74 -0.44 -0.35 -13.23
N ALA A 75 -1.67 -0.24 -13.74
CA ALA A 75 -2.56 0.88 -13.43
C ALA A 75 -2.97 0.91 -11.95
N TRP A 76 -3.32 -0.25 -11.38
CA TRP A 76 -3.67 -0.38 -9.96
C TRP A 76 -2.48 -0.09 -9.05
N LEU A 77 -1.28 -0.58 -9.39
CA LEU A 77 -0.07 -0.28 -8.63
C LEU A 77 0.26 1.21 -8.70
N ASN A 78 0.22 1.82 -9.89
CA ASN A 78 0.43 3.26 -10.04
C ASN A 78 -0.58 4.06 -9.22
N LEU A 79 -1.86 3.68 -9.22
CA LEU A 79 -2.87 4.37 -8.40
C LEU A 79 -2.60 4.23 -6.90
N ALA A 80 -2.12 3.06 -6.45
CA ALA A 80 -1.86 2.77 -5.06
C ALA A 80 -0.51 3.32 -4.53
N VAL A 81 0.49 3.43 -5.40
CA VAL A 81 1.88 3.77 -5.04
C VAL A 81 2.27 5.18 -5.45
N ASP A 82 1.76 5.63 -6.58
CA ASP A 82 2.17 6.85 -7.29
C ASP A 82 0.92 7.70 -7.60
N ALA A 83 0.30 8.23 -6.54
CA ALA A 83 -0.44 9.46 -6.68
C ALA A 83 0.56 10.55 -7.10
N LYS A 84 0.86 10.66 -8.41
CA LYS A 84 1.79 11.69 -8.94
C LYS A 84 1.13 13.06 -9.02
N ASP A 85 -0.19 13.09 -8.91
CA ASP A 85 -0.95 14.32 -8.88
C ASP A 85 -0.72 15.06 -7.54
N PRO A 86 -0.22 16.31 -7.57
CA PRO A 86 0.12 17.07 -6.37
C PRO A 86 -1.08 17.27 -5.44
N GLU A 87 -2.26 17.54 -5.99
CA GLU A 87 -3.50 17.67 -5.24
C GLU A 87 -3.92 16.35 -4.56
N THR A 88 -3.73 15.22 -5.23
CA THR A 88 -4.01 13.90 -4.66
C THR A 88 -3.05 13.58 -3.50
N LEU A 89 -1.75 13.86 -3.64
CA LEU A 89 -0.78 13.73 -2.54
C LEU A 89 -1.12 14.65 -1.37
N ALA A 90 -1.47 15.90 -1.66
CA ALA A 90 -1.90 16.87 -0.68
C ALA A 90 -3.13 16.39 0.11
N ASN A 91 -4.14 15.87 -0.59
CA ASN A 91 -5.33 15.29 0.01
C ASN A 91 -4.99 14.07 0.87
N LEU A 92 -4.10 13.18 0.41
CA LEU A 92 -3.63 12.03 1.19
C LEU A 92 -2.85 12.43 2.45
N VAL A 93 -2.03 13.48 2.38
CA VAL A 93 -1.35 14.05 3.56
C VAL A 93 -2.38 14.54 4.58
N VAL A 94 -3.36 15.34 4.14
CA VAL A 94 -4.39 15.90 5.01
C VAL A 94 -5.28 14.81 5.61
N CYS A 95 -5.71 13.83 4.81
CA CYS A 95 -6.50 12.69 5.28
C CYS A 95 -5.72 11.83 6.29
N SER A 96 -4.44 11.55 6.02
CA SER A 96 -3.60 10.76 6.94
C SER A 96 -3.44 11.48 8.29
N LEU A 97 -3.23 12.80 8.28
CA LEU A 97 -3.16 13.62 9.49
C LEU A 97 -4.48 13.61 10.27
N HIS A 98 -5.63 13.76 9.59
CA HIS A 98 -6.95 13.71 10.24
C HIS A 98 -7.26 12.36 10.87
N LEU A 99 -6.77 11.27 10.26
CA LEU A 99 -6.92 9.91 10.77
C LEU A 99 -5.87 9.56 11.84
N GLY A 100 -4.99 10.49 12.21
CA GLY A 100 -3.91 10.26 13.18
C GLY A 100 -2.82 9.29 12.70
N LYS A 101 -2.72 9.07 11.38
CA LYS A 101 -1.72 8.19 10.75
C LYS A 101 -0.52 9.00 10.28
N SER A 102 0.61 8.32 10.09
CA SER A 102 1.81 8.92 9.51
C SER A 102 1.54 9.39 8.08
N SER A 103 1.75 10.67 7.82
CA SER A 103 1.67 11.28 6.48
C SER A 103 3.03 11.43 5.81
N SER A 104 4.11 11.00 6.48
CA SER A 104 5.50 11.25 6.08
C SER A 104 5.83 10.75 4.68
N ARG A 105 5.28 9.61 4.27
CA ARG A 105 5.48 9.04 2.93
C ARG A 105 4.98 10.00 1.85
N TYR A 106 3.71 10.40 1.94
CA TYR A 106 3.06 11.29 0.96
C TYR A 106 3.66 12.69 0.98
N LEU A 107 4.02 13.19 2.18
CA LEU A 107 4.69 14.47 2.33
C LEU A 107 6.06 14.47 1.64
N ASN A 108 6.85 13.41 1.82
CA ASN A 108 8.16 13.28 1.16
C ASN A 108 8.02 13.18 -0.36
N GLN A 109 7.05 12.42 -0.86
CA GLN A 109 6.75 12.37 -2.30
C GLN A 109 6.33 13.75 -2.84
N LEU A 110 5.48 14.48 -2.12
CA LEU A 110 5.04 15.83 -2.52
C LEU A 110 6.21 16.84 -2.51
N LYS A 111 7.09 16.78 -1.51
CA LYS A 111 8.31 17.60 -1.44
C LYS A 111 9.27 17.32 -2.60
N LEU A 112 9.44 16.06 -2.97
CA LEU A 112 10.35 15.65 -4.05
C LEU A 112 9.81 15.97 -5.45
N SER A 113 8.51 15.76 -5.67
CA SER A 113 7.89 15.90 -6.99
C SER A 113 7.36 17.31 -7.27
N HIS A 114 6.83 17.99 -6.25
CA HIS A 114 6.16 19.29 -6.37
C HIS A 114 6.53 20.23 -5.20
N PRO A 115 7.81 20.63 -5.08
CA PRO A 115 8.28 21.47 -3.97
C PRO A 115 7.58 22.83 -3.90
N ASP A 116 7.07 23.33 -5.03
CA ASP A 116 6.36 24.61 -5.11
C ASP A 116 4.89 24.57 -4.66
N HIS A 117 4.36 23.38 -4.35
CA HIS A 117 2.96 23.20 -3.95
C HIS A 117 2.65 23.97 -2.65
N MET A 118 1.47 24.60 -2.59
CA MET A 118 1.06 25.49 -1.51
C MET A 118 1.16 24.84 -0.12
N LEU A 119 0.86 23.54 -0.01
CA LEU A 119 0.92 22.80 1.25
C LEU A 119 2.35 22.67 1.78
N ILE A 120 3.34 22.49 0.89
CA ILE A 120 4.77 22.42 1.25
C ILE A 120 5.27 23.79 1.73
N LYS A 121 4.95 24.86 1.00
CA LYS A 121 5.32 26.23 1.38
C LYS A 121 4.76 26.63 2.75
N ARG A 122 3.48 26.30 3.00
CA ARG A 122 2.85 26.57 4.30
C ARG A 122 3.48 25.77 5.43
N SER A 123 3.81 24.49 5.20
CA SER A 123 4.49 23.66 6.20
C SER A 123 5.86 24.24 6.56
N SER A 124 6.68 24.60 5.57
CA SER A 124 8.00 25.18 5.78
C SER A 124 7.93 26.51 6.54
N ALA A 125 7.02 27.40 6.14
CA ALA A 125 6.84 28.68 6.81
C ALA A 125 6.35 28.52 8.27
N ALA A 126 5.54 27.49 8.54
CA ALA A 126 5.10 27.17 9.89
C ALA A 126 6.25 26.60 10.73
N GLU A 127 7.06 25.70 10.19
CA GLU A 127 8.28 25.17 10.83
C GLU A 127 9.26 26.30 11.18
N GLU A 128 9.57 27.20 10.23
CA GLU A 128 10.44 28.36 10.47
C GLU A 128 9.88 29.34 11.52
N SER A 129 8.57 29.49 11.58
CA SER A 129 7.92 30.34 12.59
C SER A 129 7.98 29.71 13.98
N PHE A 130 7.88 28.38 14.05
CA PHE A 130 8.04 27.62 15.29
C PHE A 130 9.49 27.69 15.78
N ASP A 131 10.47 27.45 14.91
CA ASP A 131 11.90 27.50 15.26
C ASP A 131 12.31 28.87 15.80
N ARG A 132 11.84 29.96 15.17
CA ARG A 132 12.07 31.32 15.66
C ARG A 132 11.47 31.56 17.05
N ALA A 133 10.26 31.06 17.29
CA ALA A 133 9.61 31.21 18.60
C ALA A 133 10.39 30.46 19.70
N VAL A 134 10.86 29.24 19.40
CA VAL A 134 11.68 28.45 20.33
C VAL A 134 13.00 29.18 20.66
N GLN A 135 13.67 29.73 19.66
CA GLN A 135 14.91 30.51 19.86
C GLN A 135 14.72 31.80 20.64
N THR A 136 13.50 32.36 20.67
CA THR A 136 13.20 33.58 21.44
C THR A 136 12.89 33.28 22.92
N ILE A 137 12.61 32.02 23.24
CA ILE A 137 12.29 31.54 24.59
C ILE A 137 13.52 30.92 25.30
N ALA A 138 14.59 30.62 24.55
CA ALA A 138 15.89 30.17 25.06
C ALA A 138 16.82 31.34 25.39
#